data_AF-A0A845XCP1-F1
#
_entry.id   AF-A0A845XCP1-F1
#
_cell.length_a   1.000
_cell.length_b   1.000
_cell.length_c   1.000
_cell.angle_alpha   90.00
_cell.angle_beta   90.00
_cell.angle_gamma   90.00
#
_symmetry.space_group_name_H-M   'P 1'
#
loop_
_entity.id
_entity.type
_entity.pdbx_description
1 polymer ?
#
loop_
_entity_poly.entity_id
_entity_poly.type
_entity_poly.pdbx_seq_one_letter_code
_entity_poly.pdbx_strand_id
1 'polypeptide(L)'
;MSSSQLFQLIPFNPPETPDITLTGTVTRQAEKLQLVYELQGDLSHVQLAVPHNWPTRKHNLWQTTCLELFFAQPDTSNTKSA
;
A
#
# COMPACT_ATOMS: atom_id res chain seq x y z
N MET A 1 -2.77 -13.60 18.32
CA MET A 1 -1.95 -12.43 18.70
C MET A 1 -2.16 -11.33 17.67
N SER A 2 -2.21 -10.07 18.11
CA SER A 2 -2.31 -8.91 17.21
C SER A 2 -0.91 -8.36 17.00
N SER A 3 -0.51 -8.12 15.75
CA SER A 3 0.75 -7.45 15.42
C SER A 3 0.46 -6.17 14.66
N SER A 4 1.14 -5.07 15.02
CA SER A 4 1.03 -3.80 14.33
C SER A 4 2.43 -3.28 14.01
N GLN A 5 2.63 -2.78 12.80
CA GLN A 5 3.90 -2.25 12.34
C GLN A 5 3.67 -0.97 11.54
N LEU A 6 4.45 0.07 11.86
CA LEU A 6 4.54 1.28 11.05
C LEU A 6 5.47 1.03 9.86
N PHE A 7 5.17 1.67 8.74
CA PHE A 7 6.03 1.69 7.57
C PHE A 7 6.12 3.10 6.98
N GLN A 8 7.21 3.33 6.26
CA GLN A 8 7.40 4.49 5.40
C GLN A 8 7.84 3.96 4.04
N LEU A 9 7.17 4.39 2.98
CA LEU A 9 7.60 4.12 1.62
C LEU A 9 8.63 5.16 1.23
N ILE A 10 9.77 4.68 0.74
CA ILE A 10 10.86 5.52 0.28
C ILE A 10 10.59 5.78 -1.21
N PRO A 11 10.37 7.05 -1.62
CA PRO A 11 10.23 7.37 -3.02
C PRO A 11 11.46 6.91 -3.79
N PHE A 12 11.26 6.28 -4.95
CA PHE A 12 12.27 6.38 -5.99
C PHE A 12 12.32 7.87 -6.33
N ASN A 13 13.49 8.51 -6.32
CA ASN A 13 13.63 9.97 -6.36
C ASN A 13 14.03 10.46 -7.77
N PRO A 14 13.14 10.42 -8.79
CA PRO A 14 13.38 11.07 -10.06
C PRO A 14 13.31 12.59 -9.90
N PRO A 15 13.81 13.37 -10.89
CA PRO A 15 13.81 14.83 -10.83
C PRO A 15 12.42 15.48 -10.68
N GLU A 16 11.34 14.73 -10.92
CA GLU A 16 9.96 15.24 -11.02
C GLU A 16 9.01 14.64 -9.97
N THR A 17 9.51 13.91 -8.96
CA THR A 17 8.62 13.44 -7.87
C THR A 17 8.12 14.63 -7.06
N PRO A 18 6.79 14.77 -6.87
CA PRO A 18 6.25 15.80 -5.99
C PRO A 18 6.76 15.59 -4.56
N ASP A 19 6.81 16.68 -3.79
CA ASP A 19 7.20 16.65 -2.38
C ASP A 19 6.08 16.03 -1.53
N ILE A 20 6.02 14.70 -1.57
CA ILE A 20 5.05 13.87 -0.87
C ILE A 20 5.74 12.78 -0.06
N THR A 21 5.13 12.46 1.07
CA THR A 21 5.54 11.33 1.92
C THR A 21 4.39 10.36 2.05
N LEU A 22 4.70 9.06 2.02
CA LEU A 22 3.72 7.99 2.18
C LEU A 22 4.15 7.09 3.34
N THR A 23 3.40 7.16 4.43
CA THR A 23 3.59 6.31 5.60
C THR A 23 2.36 5.46 5.83
N GLY A 24 2.39 4.62 6.85
CA GLY A 24 1.21 3.88 7.22
C GLY A 24 1.42 2.86 8.32
N THR A 25 0.34 2.14 8.59
CA THR A 25 0.31 1.04 9.56
C THR A 25 -0.24 -0.21 8.91
N VAL A 26 0.41 -1.35 9.16
CA VAL A 26 -0.14 -2.67 8.87
C VAL A 26 -0.44 -3.36 10.20
N THR A 27 -1.70 -3.73 10.40
CA THR A 27 -2.15 -4.47 11.58
C THR A 27 -2.75 -5.80 11.16
N ARG A 28 -2.26 -6.89 11.74
CA ARG A 28 -2.82 -8.23 11.57
C ARG A 28 -3.44 -8.69 12.87
N GLN A 29 -4.73 -9.03 12.82
CA GLN A 29 -5.48 -9.54 13.95
C GLN A 29 -6.43 -10.65 13.50
N ALA A 30 -6.18 -11.88 13.96
CA ALA A 30 -6.91 -13.07 13.53
C ALA A 30 -6.94 -13.20 11.98
N GLU A 31 -8.12 -13.22 11.39
CA GLU A 31 -8.34 -13.32 9.94
C GLU A 31 -8.40 -11.95 9.25
N LYS A 32 -8.13 -10.87 9.98
CA LYS A 32 -8.16 -9.50 9.46
C LYS A 32 -6.76 -8.97 9.25
N LEU A 33 -6.54 -8.42 8.06
CA LEU A 33 -5.44 -7.51 7.76
C LEU A 33 -6.01 -6.11 7.58
N GLN A 34 -5.50 -5.15 8.33
CA GLN A 34 -5.85 -3.75 8.20
C GLN A 34 -4.62 -2.98 7.72
N LEU A 35 -4.79 -2.18 6.68
CA LEU A 35 -3.80 -1.25 6.18
C LEU A 35 -4.37 0.16 6.28
N VAL A 36 -3.57 1.07 6.81
CA VAL A 36 -3.86 2.51 6.80
C VAL A 36 -2.68 3.18 6.13
N TYR A 37 -2.93 3.86 5.02
CA TYR A 37 -1.94 4.67 4.32
C TYR A 37 -2.18 6.13 4.68
N GLU A 38 -1.10 6.87 4.91
CA GLU A 38 -1.11 8.30 5.16
C GLU A 38 -0.21 8.97 4.13
N LEU A 39 -0.84 9.68 3.20
CA LEU A 39 -0.19 10.48 2.16
C LEU A 39 -0.20 11.95 2.59
N GLN A 40 0.98 12.56 2.74
CA GLN A 40 1.15 13.94 3.19
C GLN A 40 2.06 14.72 2.22
N GLY A 41 1.99 16.05 2.26
CA GLY A 41 2.77 16.94 1.40
C GLY A 41 1.89 17.77 0.47
N ASP A 42 2.44 18.19 -0.67
CA ASP A 42 1.67 18.94 -1.66
C ASP A 42 0.82 18.01 -2.54
N LEU A 43 -0.41 17.74 -2.07
CA LEU A 43 -1.36 16.88 -2.76
C LEU A 43 -1.97 17.53 -4.01
N SER A 44 -1.70 18.81 -4.31
CA SER A 44 -2.19 19.45 -5.54
C SER A 44 -1.56 18.85 -6.81
N HIS A 45 -0.40 18.20 -6.65
CA HIS A 45 0.31 17.48 -7.71
C HIS A 45 -0.09 16.00 -7.82
N VAL A 46 -1.05 15.52 -7.01
CA VAL A 46 -1.49 14.12 -6.98
C VAL A 46 -2.97 14.03 -7.34
N GLN A 47 -3.30 13.26 -8.39
CA GLN A 47 -4.68 13.05 -8.79
C GLN A 47 -5.37 12.00 -7.89
N LEU A 48 -5.93 12.43 -6.75
CA LEU A 48 -6.67 11.54 -5.85
C LEU A 48 -8.11 11.32 -6.34
N ALA A 49 -8.52 10.05 -6.42
CA ALA A 49 -9.90 9.70 -6.72
C ALA A 49 -10.82 10.07 -5.54
N VAL A 50 -12.02 10.58 -5.85
CA VAL A 50 -13.02 10.88 -4.83
C VAL A 50 -13.45 9.59 -4.10
N PRO A 51 -13.54 9.59 -2.76
CA PRO A 51 -14.04 8.45 -2.01
C PRO A 51 -15.44 8.03 -2.47
N HIS A 52 -15.64 6.72 -2.58
CA HIS A 52 -16.93 6.16 -2.94
C HIS A 52 -17.43 5.26 -1.81
N ASN A 53 -18.69 5.44 -1.38
CA ASN A 53 -19.27 4.69 -0.26
C ASN A 53 -19.36 3.18 -0.54
N TRP A 54 -19.46 2.80 -1.83
CA TRP A 54 -19.60 1.41 -2.29
C TRP A 54 -18.63 1.15 -3.44
N PRO A 55 -17.33 0.99 -3.18
CA PRO A 55 -16.36 0.80 -4.25
C PRO A 55 -16.62 -0.54 -4.96
N THR A 56 -16.62 -0.53 -6.29
CA THR A 56 -16.72 -1.72 -7.13
C THR A 56 -15.38 -2.01 -7.79
N ARG A 57 -15.18 -3.26 -8.23
CA ARG A 57 -13.95 -3.66 -8.93
C ARG A 57 -13.81 -2.87 -10.23
N LYS A 58 -12.63 -2.31 -10.46
CA LYS A 58 -12.26 -1.56 -11.67
C LYS A 58 -11.08 -2.24 -12.38
N HIS A 59 -11.04 -2.12 -13.70
CA HIS A 59 -9.90 -2.52 -14.51
C HIS A 59 -8.89 -1.37 -14.64
N ASN A 60 -7.62 -1.71 -14.83
CA ASN A 60 -6.55 -0.75 -15.14
C ASN A 60 -6.40 0.40 -14.14
N LEU A 61 -6.61 0.15 -12.84
CA LEU A 61 -6.42 1.18 -11.79
C LEU A 61 -5.00 1.78 -11.80
N TRP A 62 -4.01 1.00 -12.21
CA TRP A 62 -2.61 1.43 -12.37
C TRP A 62 -2.39 2.55 -13.41
N GLN A 63 -3.37 2.81 -14.29
CA GLN A 63 -3.32 3.94 -15.22
C GLN A 63 -3.69 5.27 -14.54
N THR A 64 -4.11 5.22 -13.28
CA THR A 64 -4.45 6.37 -12.43
C THR A 64 -3.62 6.33 -11.15
N THR A 65 -3.79 7.29 -10.24
CA THR A 65 -3.18 7.19 -8.92
C THR A 65 -3.75 6.00 -8.14
N CYS A 66 -2.89 5.03 -7.85
CA CYS A 66 -3.24 3.83 -7.09
C CYS A 66 -2.18 3.49 -6.04
N LEU A 67 -2.60 2.75 -5.01
CA LEU A 67 -1.72 2.10 -4.04
C LEU A 67 -1.84 0.59 -4.25
N GLU A 68 -0.71 -0.08 -4.41
CA GLU A 68 -0.67 -1.52 -4.68
C GLU A 68 -0.11 -2.28 -3.47
N LEU A 69 -0.69 -3.43 -3.20
CA LEU A 69 -0.26 -4.36 -2.16
C LEU A 69 -0.13 -5.75 -2.77
N PHE A 70 1.02 -6.37 -2.54
CA PHE A 70 1.34 -7.69 -3.07
C PHE A 70 1.46 -8.69 -1.91
N PHE A 71 0.89 -9.88 -2.12
CA PHE A 71 0.99 -11.01 -1.19
C PHE A 71 1.72 -12.15 -1.87
N ALA A 72 2.68 -12.76 -1.17
CA ALA A 72 3.25 -14.03 -1.56
C ALA A 72 2.41 -15.18 -0.98
N GLN A 73 2.30 -16.28 -1.73
CA GLN A 73 1.83 -17.54 -1.14
C GLN A 73 2.88 -18.05 -0.14
N PRO A 74 2.48 -18.79 0.90
CA PRO A 74 3.43 -19.53 1.73
C PRO A 74 4.31 -20.39 0.83
N ASP A 75 5.61 -20.26 0.98
CA ASP A 75 6.58 -21.04 0.22
C ASP A 75 6.42 -22.53 0.55
N THR A 76 5.79 -23.29 -0.33
CA THR A 76 5.71 -24.76 -0.20
C THR A 76 7.00 -25.45 -0.67
N SER A 77 7.99 -24.69 -1.16
CA SER A 77 9.25 -25.19 -1.73
C SER A 77 10.47 -24.94 -0.85
N ASN A 78 10.29 -24.76 0.46
CA ASN A 78 11.39 -24.75 1.42
C ASN A 78 11.42 -26.02 2.29
N THR A 79 11.50 -27.19 1.65
CA THR A 79 12.23 -28.31 2.25
C THR A 79 13.71 -28.10 1.99
N LYS A 80 14.40 -27.42 2.90
CA LYS A 80 15.83 -27.69 3.07
C LYS A 80 15.96 -29.15 3.49
N SER A 81 16.41 -30.00 2.57
CA SER A 81 17.09 -31.24 2.93
C SER A 81 18.29 -30.88 3.83
N ALA A 82 18.50 -31.73 4.82
CA ALA A 82 19.49 -31.66 5.89
C ALA A 82 20.87 -31.14 5.49
#